data_AF-A0A1L8MH59-F1
#
_entry.id   AF-A0A1L8MH59-F1
#
_cell.length_a   1.000
_cell.length_b   1.000
_cell.length_c   1.000
_cell.angle_alpha   90.00
_cell.angle_beta   90.00
_cell.angle_gamma   90.00
#
_symmetry.space_group_name_H-M   'P 1'
#
loop_
_entity.id
_entity.type
_entity.pdbx_description
1 polymer ?
#
loop_
_entity_poly.entity_id
_entity_poly.type
_entity_poly.pdbx_seq_one_letter_code
_entity_poly.pdbx_strand_id
1 'polypeptide(L)'
;MNIVFAISEVEELVKTGGLADVGKALPIALKALGENVSIFMPYYKALAEQLALPCATEKQTLFTEGQVYHFDIRHLKWNQIDLYFIDLPEFFMRGGLYSDAYDAYEDNGERFSFFSGAVLHALRAMDNKPDIIHCHDWHTAMLPFLLETDKSGFFSNTKTVFTIHNAAFQGVHRLESIPFLRHHPHILSQVHGGYINMLQSGIEYATKITTVSPNYANELLTDLGSHGLHERLVKRSADLTGILNGCDYTQWNPQTDTFLPQGFSVDNLHPKQTCKSVLQEKSGLPQLEKVPLIGMVCRLTEQKGFGYILPILDEVIKHNVQFVIVGTGDPTVCMDLGEFAHQHPTQFAFINGFSSEFAHLVEAGADFFLMPSQFEPCGLNQMYSLAYGTIPIVRSVGGLKDTVIDHASEDLGTGFVFDEPTPQALLACIRRALLSYYEDPVKFREMQQRGMRTRFTWEASARQYRELYSTII
;
A
#
# COMPACT_ATOMS: atom_id res chain seq x y z
N MET A 1 -0.58 25.95 -0.59
CA MET A 1 -1.81 25.42 -1.19
C MET A 1 -2.70 24.86 -0.09
N ASN A 2 -4.01 24.89 -0.30
CA ASN A 2 -5.01 24.20 0.50
C ASN A 2 -5.35 22.86 -0.16
N ILE A 3 -4.94 21.76 0.47
CA ILE A 3 -4.98 20.41 -0.08
C ILE A 3 -5.90 19.55 0.79
N VAL A 4 -6.94 19.02 0.18
CA VAL A 4 -7.90 18.11 0.82
C VAL A 4 -7.62 16.70 0.34
N PHE A 5 -7.26 15.80 1.25
CA PHE A 5 -7.16 14.37 0.97
C PHE A 5 -8.55 13.75 1.15
N ALA A 6 -9.05 13.07 0.13
CA ALA A 6 -10.20 12.16 0.25
C ALA A 6 -9.65 10.73 0.21
N ILE A 7 -9.77 10.02 1.33
CA ILE A 7 -9.16 8.71 1.50
C ILE A 7 -10.00 7.84 2.42
N SER A 8 -9.92 6.53 2.26
CA SER A 8 -10.70 5.57 3.03
C SER A 8 -9.95 5.00 4.25
N GLU A 9 -8.64 5.17 4.34
CA GLU A 9 -7.79 4.61 5.41
C GLU A 9 -6.66 5.56 5.78
N VAL A 10 -6.28 5.56 7.06
CA VAL A 10 -5.17 6.34 7.62
C VAL A 10 -4.54 5.52 8.75
N GLU A 11 -3.22 5.31 8.67
CA GLU A 11 -2.45 4.61 9.69
C GLU A 11 -2.66 5.23 11.08
N GLU A 12 -2.65 4.41 12.14
CA GLU A 12 -3.04 4.74 13.52
C GLU A 12 -4.54 4.93 13.77
N LEU A 13 -5.36 5.06 12.73
CA LEU A 13 -6.82 5.18 12.87
C LEU A 13 -7.52 3.91 12.39
N VAL A 14 -7.38 3.58 11.10
CA VAL A 14 -7.88 2.33 10.49
C VAL A 14 -6.98 1.93 9.31
N LYS A 15 -6.62 0.65 9.23
CA LYS A 15 -5.72 0.08 8.21
C LYS A 15 -6.22 -1.27 7.72
N THR A 16 -6.23 -1.47 6.41
CA THR A 16 -6.28 -2.79 5.75
C THR A 16 -5.04 -3.07 4.90
N GLY A 17 -4.34 -2.04 4.42
CA GLY A 17 -3.16 -2.20 3.58
C GLY A 17 -2.29 -0.95 3.45
N GLY A 18 -1.45 -0.91 2.40
CA GLY A 18 -0.47 0.16 2.19
C GLY A 18 -1.06 1.55 1.90
N LEU A 19 -2.35 1.63 1.57
CA LEU A 19 -3.05 2.91 1.42
C LEU A 19 -3.02 3.72 2.72
N ALA A 20 -3.22 3.06 3.87
CA ALA A 20 -3.23 3.70 5.17
C ALA A 20 -1.88 4.38 5.50
N ASP A 21 -0.78 3.74 5.11
CA ASP A 21 0.58 4.28 5.30
C ASP A 21 0.74 5.61 4.54
N VAL A 22 0.24 5.68 3.30
CA VAL A 22 0.22 6.93 2.52
C VAL A 22 -0.69 7.96 3.17
N GLY A 23 -1.86 7.54 3.64
CA GLY A 23 -2.86 8.39 4.30
C GLY A 23 -2.37 9.09 5.56
N LYS A 24 -1.36 8.53 6.23
CA LYS A 24 -0.65 9.19 7.33
C LYS A 24 0.51 10.02 6.84
N ALA A 25 1.44 9.39 6.13
CA ALA A 25 2.78 9.93 6.01
C ALA A 25 2.89 11.04 4.97
N LEU A 26 2.15 10.95 3.85
CA LEU A 26 2.17 11.99 2.81
C LEU A 26 1.53 13.30 3.29
N PRO A 27 0.34 13.31 3.93
CA PRO A 27 -0.23 14.52 4.51
C PRO A 27 0.68 15.20 5.53
N ILE A 28 1.33 14.43 6.42
CA ILE A 28 2.29 14.96 7.41
C ILE A 28 3.50 15.59 6.70
N ALA A 29 4.06 14.91 5.70
CA ALA A 29 5.20 15.43 4.96
C ALA A 29 4.85 16.71 4.17
N LEU A 30 3.68 16.79 3.54
CA LEU A 30 3.19 18.01 2.88
C LEU A 30 2.95 19.16 3.88
N LYS A 31 2.39 18.86 5.06
CA LYS A 31 2.23 19.84 6.15
C LYS A 31 3.59 20.39 6.59
N ALA A 32 4.61 19.53 6.72
CA ALA A 32 5.97 19.94 7.05
C ALA A 32 6.63 20.81 5.96
N LEU A 33 6.22 20.66 4.69
CA LEU A 33 6.62 21.56 3.59
C LEU A 33 5.86 22.90 3.56
N GLY A 34 4.96 23.13 4.51
CA GLY A 34 4.21 24.38 4.67
C GLY A 34 2.82 24.39 4.01
N GLU A 35 2.35 23.26 3.49
CA GLU A 35 1.02 23.17 2.88
C GLU A 35 -0.10 23.16 3.94
N ASN A 36 -1.27 23.70 3.59
CA ASN A 36 -2.45 23.53 4.42
C ASN A 36 -3.15 22.23 4.03
N VAL A 37 -3.03 21.21 4.86
CA VAL A 37 -3.56 19.86 4.57
C VAL A 37 -4.71 19.54 5.52
N SER A 38 -5.79 18.99 4.99
CA SER A 38 -6.85 18.32 5.73
C SER A 38 -7.21 16.98 5.09
N ILE A 39 -7.79 16.08 5.88
CA ILE A 39 -8.15 14.74 5.45
C ILE A 39 -9.64 14.51 5.67
N PHE A 40 -10.31 13.94 4.69
CA PHE A 40 -11.67 13.43 4.78
C PHE A 40 -11.65 11.92 4.64
N MET A 41 -12.31 11.23 5.58
CA MET A 41 -12.47 9.78 5.54
C MET A 41 -13.81 9.34 6.16
N PRO A 42 -14.29 8.11 5.94
CA PRO A 42 -15.50 7.64 6.62
C PRO A 42 -15.31 7.44 8.13
N TYR A 43 -16.38 7.66 8.90
CA TYR A 43 -16.37 7.40 10.34
C TYR A 43 -16.70 5.93 10.65
N TYR A 44 -15.70 5.06 10.53
CA TYR A 44 -15.88 3.62 10.73
C TYR A 44 -16.15 3.23 12.18
N LYS A 45 -16.87 2.11 12.37
CA LYS A 45 -17.12 1.47 13.68
C LYS A 45 -15.87 1.38 14.55
N ALA A 46 -14.78 0.87 13.98
CA ALA A 46 -13.52 0.66 14.69
C ALA A 46 -12.98 1.95 15.35
N LEU A 47 -13.23 3.11 14.75
CA LEU A 47 -12.86 4.41 15.28
C LEU A 47 -13.92 4.94 16.24
N ALA A 48 -15.19 4.84 15.87
CA ALA A 48 -16.32 5.34 16.65
C ALA A 48 -16.46 4.65 18.02
N GLU A 49 -16.04 3.41 18.15
CA GLU A 49 -16.01 2.68 19.42
C GLU A 49 -14.89 3.14 20.36
N GLN A 50 -13.83 3.75 19.81
CA GLN A 50 -12.66 4.19 20.58
C GLN A 50 -12.72 5.69 20.89
N LEU A 51 -13.27 6.49 19.98
CA LEU A 51 -13.30 7.94 20.05
C LEU A 51 -14.74 8.43 19.97
N ALA A 52 -15.15 9.26 20.92
CA ALA A 52 -16.40 10.00 20.84
C ALA A 52 -16.12 11.41 20.28
N LEU A 53 -16.08 11.54 18.96
CA LEU A 53 -15.68 12.79 18.32
C LEU A 53 -16.82 13.83 18.25
N PRO A 54 -16.51 15.13 18.45
CA PRO A 54 -17.49 16.20 18.30
C PRO A 54 -17.88 16.39 16.82
N CYS A 55 -19.07 16.94 16.58
CA CYS A 55 -19.46 17.39 15.25
C CYS A 55 -18.75 18.70 14.90
N ALA A 56 -18.21 18.78 13.68
CA ALA A 56 -17.62 19.97 13.10
C ALA A 56 -18.67 21.01 12.68
N THR A 57 -19.87 20.54 12.34
CA THR A 57 -20.98 21.33 11.82
C THR A 57 -22.29 20.87 12.44
N GLU A 58 -23.39 21.57 12.15
CA GLU A 58 -24.74 21.02 12.31
C GLU A 58 -24.92 19.77 11.44
N LYS A 59 -26.00 19.03 11.66
CA LYS A 59 -26.33 17.83 10.88
C LYS A 59 -26.57 18.19 9.42
N GLN A 60 -25.96 17.46 8.50
CA GLN A 60 -26.00 17.74 7.07
C GLN A 60 -27.09 16.93 6.36
N THR A 61 -27.59 17.46 5.25
CA THR A 61 -28.56 16.76 4.39
C THR A 61 -28.16 16.89 2.93
N LEU A 62 -27.88 15.76 2.29
CA LEU A 62 -27.54 15.67 0.88
C LEU A 62 -28.71 15.04 0.11
N PHE A 63 -29.16 15.76 -0.92
CA PHE A 63 -30.24 15.32 -1.81
C PHE A 63 -29.66 14.81 -3.12
N THR A 64 -30.06 13.60 -3.51
CA THR A 64 -29.91 13.08 -4.86
C THR A 64 -31.31 12.86 -5.45
N GLU A 65 -31.42 12.66 -6.76
CA GLU A 65 -32.72 12.36 -7.38
C GLU A 65 -33.32 11.03 -6.88
N GLY A 66 -32.49 10.11 -6.37
CA GLY A 66 -32.93 8.79 -5.89
C GLY A 66 -33.18 8.68 -4.39
N GLN A 67 -32.51 9.52 -3.58
CA GLN A 67 -32.43 9.33 -2.13
C GLN A 67 -31.97 10.61 -1.40
N VAL A 68 -32.38 10.72 -0.13
CA VAL A 68 -31.93 11.76 0.81
C VAL A 68 -31.04 11.11 1.87
N TYR A 69 -29.89 11.73 2.13
CA TYR A 69 -28.91 11.25 3.11
C TYR A 69 -28.77 12.27 4.22
N HIS A 70 -28.86 11.81 5.46
CA HIS A 70 -28.64 12.62 6.65
C HIS A 70 -27.42 12.13 7.39
N PHE A 71 -26.39 12.96 7.49
CA PHE A 71 -25.09 12.55 8.04
C PHE A 71 -24.50 13.65 8.91
N ASP A 72 -23.60 13.26 9.80
CA ASP A 72 -22.82 14.18 10.62
C ASP A 72 -21.41 14.31 10.05
N ILE A 73 -20.76 15.44 10.32
CA ILE A 73 -19.33 15.63 10.04
C ILE A 73 -18.63 15.66 11.38
N ARG A 74 -17.79 14.68 11.68
CA ARG A 74 -16.98 14.65 12.91
C ARG A 74 -15.63 15.30 12.69
N HIS A 75 -14.99 15.81 13.74
CA HIS A 75 -13.67 16.43 13.66
C HIS A 75 -12.68 15.85 14.68
N LEU A 76 -11.43 15.70 14.23
CA LEU A 76 -10.28 15.38 15.07
C LEU A 76 -9.08 16.21 14.60
N LYS A 77 -8.36 16.82 15.55
CA LYS A 77 -7.02 17.35 15.29
C LYS A 77 -6.00 16.24 15.54
N TRP A 78 -5.34 15.76 14.49
CA TRP A 78 -4.39 14.65 14.57
C TRP A 78 -3.09 15.01 13.82
N ASN A 79 -1.94 14.88 14.47
CA ASN A 79 -0.64 15.28 13.91
C ASN A 79 -0.61 16.70 13.31
N GLN A 80 -1.30 17.66 13.96
CA GLN A 80 -1.47 19.05 13.49
C GLN A 80 -2.28 19.21 12.18
N ILE A 81 -2.88 18.13 11.69
CA ILE A 81 -3.76 18.07 10.52
C ILE A 81 -5.21 17.97 11.00
N ASP A 82 -6.12 18.64 10.28
CA ASP A 82 -7.56 18.54 10.53
C ASP A 82 -8.12 17.31 9.79
N LEU A 83 -8.70 16.39 10.56
CA LEU A 83 -9.41 15.23 10.04
C LEU A 83 -10.91 15.45 10.19
N TYR A 84 -11.62 15.29 9.09
CA TYR A 84 -13.07 15.35 9.02
C TYR A 84 -13.60 13.96 8.67
N PHE A 85 -14.56 13.47 9.46
CA PHE A 85 -15.16 12.17 9.21
C PHE A 85 -16.60 12.31 8.74
N ILE A 86 -16.93 11.61 7.65
CA ILE A 86 -18.32 11.50 7.20
C ILE A 86 -18.98 10.38 8.00
N ASP A 87 -19.90 10.77 8.88
CA ASP A 87 -20.60 9.88 9.81
C ASP A 87 -22.03 9.63 9.32
N LEU A 88 -22.19 8.50 8.64
CA LEU A 88 -23.47 7.91 8.29
C LEU A 88 -23.48 6.47 8.83
N PRO A 89 -24.00 6.24 10.06
CA PRO A 89 -23.89 4.97 10.75
C PRO A 89 -24.38 3.76 9.94
N GLU A 90 -25.42 3.95 9.13
CA GLU A 90 -25.97 2.93 8.24
C GLU A 90 -24.92 2.39 7.25
N PHE A 91 -23.92 3.19 6.87
CA PHE A 91 -22.87 2.80 5.93
C PHE A 91 -21.57 2.40 6.64
N PHE A 92 -21.23 3.01 7.77
CA PHE A 92 -19.88 2.88 8.34
C PHE A 92 -19.81 2.17 9.69
N MET A 93 -20.95 1.93 10.37
CA MET A 93 -21.00 1.08 11.56
C MET A 93 -21.08 -0.41 11.19
N ARG A 94 -20.01 -0.93 10.58
CA ARG A 94 -19.88 -2.30 10.06
C ARG A 94 -18.67 -3.03 10.66
N GLY A 95 -18.62 -4.35 10.46
CA GLY A 95 -17.55 -5.22 10.99
C GLY A 95 -16.18 -4.91 10.38
N GLY A 96 -16.13 -4.67 9.07
CA GLY A 96 -14.93 -4.21 8.37
C GLY A 96 -15.18 -2.95 7.54
N LEU A 97 -14.14 -2.49 6.85
CA LEU A 97 -14.20 -1.26 6.05
C LEU A 97 -14.97 -1.47 4.74
N TYR A 98 -14.58 -2.49 3.97
CA TYR A 98 -15.18 -2.82 2.65
C TYR A 98 -15.73 -4.25 2.57
N SER A 99 -15.33 -5.13 3.47
CA SER A 99 -15.78 -6.52 3.54
C SER A 99 -16.07 -6.91 4.98
N ASP A 100 -16.87 -7.95 5.15
CA ASP A 100 -16.90 -8.74 6.38
C ASP A 100 -16.16 -10.04 6.13
N ALA A 101 -15.06 -10.26 6.85
CA ALA A 101 -14.06 -11.27 6.51
C ALA A 101 -13.64 -11.18 5.02
N TYR A 102 -14.01 -12.19 4.21
CA TYR A 102 -13.63 -12.31 2.80
C TYR A 102 -14.72 -11.85 1.83
N ASP A 103 -15.91 -11.50 2.33
CA ASP A 103 -17.05 -11.12 1.49
C ASP A 103 -17.19 -9.60 1.43
N ALA A 104 -17.00 -9.02 0.24
CA ALA A 104 -17.18 -7.59 0.01
C ALA A 104 -18.64 -7.19 0.23
N TYR A 105 -18.89 -6.05 0.89
CA TYR A 105 -20.24 -5.54 1.05
C TYR A 105 -20.87 -5.19 -0.30
N GLU A 106 -22.07 -5.71 -0.56
CA GLU A 106 -22.78 -5.52 -1.83
C GLU A 106 -23.09 -4.04 -2.13
N ASP A 107 -23.28 -3.24 -1.08
CA ASP A 107 -23.59 -1.82 -1.13
C ASP A 107 -22.34 -0.91 -1.19
N ASN A 108 -21.12 -1.46 -1.34
CA ASN A 108 -19.90 -0.66 -1.46
C ASN A 108 -19.99 0.43 -2.54
N GLY A 109 -20.58 0.11 -3.70
CA GLY A 109 -20.78 1.09 -4.76
C GLY A 109 -21.63 2.28 -4.31
N GLU A 110 -22.64 2.04 -3.47
CA GLU A 110 -23.45 3.11 -2.89
C GLU A 110 -22.68 3.89 -1.83
N ARG A 111 -22.05 3.18 -0.88
CA ARG A 111 -21.31 3.77 0.25
C ARG A 111 -20.24 4.77 -0.19
N PHE A 112 -19.44 4.39 -1.19
CA PHE A 112 -18.30 5.18 -1.64
C PHE A 112 -18.67 6.26 -2.68
N SER A 113 -19.78 6.07 -3.40
CA SER A 113 -20.39 7.14 -4.19
C SER A 113 -20.94 8.25 -3.29
N PHE A 114 -21.69 7.86 -2.25
CA PHE A 114 -22.16 8.78 -1.22
C PHE A 114 -21.00 9.50 -0.55
N PHE A 115 -19.96 8.77 -0.10
CA PHE A 115 -18.80 9.36 0.53
C PHE A 115 -18.16 10.44 -0.35
N SER A 116 -17.93 10.14 -1.64
CA SER A 116 -17.37 11.09 -2.61
C SER A 116 -18.20 12.38 -2.70
N GLY A 117 -19.52 12.28 -2.77
CA GLY A 117 -20.40 13.46 -2.80
C GLY A 117 -20.54 14.17 -1.46
N ALA A 118 -20.53 13.43 -0.35
CA ALA A 118 -20.59 13.98 1.00
C ALA A 118 -19.36 14.82 1.33
N VAL A 119 -18.17 14.45 0.83
CA VAL A 119 -16.96 15.29 0.94
C VAL A 119 -17.16 16.65 0.26
N LEU A 120 -17.65 16.67 -0.99
CA LEU A 120 -17.92 17.93 -1.70
C LEU A 120 -19.00 18.77 -0.98
N HIS A 121 -20.04 18.11 -0.46
CA HIS A 121 -21.08 18.78 0.33
C HIS A 121 -20.50 19.38 1.62
N ALA A 122 -19.69 18.63 2.35
CA ALA A 122 -19.06 19.05 3.59
C ALA A 122 -18.12 20.25 3.38
N LEU A 123 -17.31 20.24 2.31
CA LEU A 123 -16.45 21.36 1.94
C LEU A 123 -17.26 22.65 1.73
N ARG A 124 -18.41 22.57 1.06
CA ARG A 124 -19.32 23.71 0.89
C ARG A 124 -19.93 24.17 2.21
N ALA A 125 -20.40 23.25 3.05
CA ALA A 125 -20.99 23.55 4.35
C ALA A 125 -20.01 24.27 5.29
N MET A 126 -18.71 23.98 5.16
CA MET A 126 -17.64 24.60 5.93
C MET A 126 -17.00 25.82 5.24
N ASP A 127 -17.50 26.24 4.07
CA ASP A 127 -16.88 27.26 3.19
C ASP A 127 -15.38 27.03 2.94
N ASN A 128 -14.97 25.77 2.86
CA ASN A 128 -13.60 25.37 2.56
C ASN A 128 -13.44 25.15 1.05
N LYS A 129 -12.73 26.07 0.39
CA LYS A 129 -12.41 26.00 -1.04
C LYS A 129 -10.97 25.49 -1.21
N PRO A 130 -10.75 24.19 -1.49
CA PRO A 130 -9.42 23.67 -1.71
C PRO A 130 -8.88 24.06 -3.09
N ASP A 131 -7.56 24.23 -3.16
CA ASP A 131 -6.85 24.32 -4.43
C ASP A 131 -6.81 22.92 -5.08
N ILE A 132 -6.54 21.89 -4.28
CA ILE A 132 -6.45 20.49 -4.70
C ILE A 132 -7.35 19.61 -3.84
N ILE A 133 -8.12 18.73 -4.48
CA ILE A 133 -8.67 17.53 -3.85
C ILE A 133 -7.86 16.32 -4.34
N HIS A 134 -7.14 15.67 -3.43
CA HIS A 134 -6.36 14.47 -3.71
C HIS A 134 -7.18 13.23 -3.35
N CYS A 135 -7.64 12.53 -4.39
CA CYS A 135 -8.44 11.32 -4.31
C CYS A 135 -7.53 10.08 -4.36
N HIS A 136 -7.82 9.09 -3.53
CA HIS A 136 -7.08 7.84 -3.44
C HIS A 136 -7.99 6.63 -3.74
N ASP A 137 -7.61 5.84 -4.74
CA ASP A 137 -8.25 4.59 -5.17
C ASP A 137 -9.76 4.68 -5.48
N TRP A 138 -10.35 3.54 -5.85
CA TRP A 138 -11.73 3.42 -6.27
C TRP A 138 -12.74 4.00 -5.25
N HIS A 139 -12.42 3.97 -3.95
CA HIS A 139 -13.25 4.51 -2.87
C HIS A 139 -13.61 6.00 -3.01
N THR A 140 -12.76 6.76 -3.72
CA THR A 140 -12.94 8.21 -3.90
C THR A 140 -12.93 8.62 -5.37
N ALA A 141 -12.89 7.63 -6.26
CA ALA A 141 -12.75 7.84 -7.70
C ALA A 141 -13.98 8.46 -8.36
N MET A 142 -15.14 8.48 -7.69
CA MET A 142 -16.31 9.21 -8.15
C MET A 142 -16.25 10.71 -7.84
N LEU A 143 -15.37 11.15 -6.94
CA LEU A 143 -15.26 12.56 -6.56
C LEU A 143 -14.85 13.46 -7.74
N PRO A 144 -13.82 13.13 -8.56
CA PRO A 144 -13.49 13.94 -9.74
C PRO A 144 -14.65 14.08 -10.72
N PHE A 145 -15.41 13.00 -10.95
CA PHE A 145 -16.61 13.03 -11.80
C PHE A 145 -17.67 13.98 -11.24
N LEU A 146 -17.98 13.86 -9.94
CA LEU A 146 -18.97 14.71 -9.29
C LEU A 146 -18.54 16.19 -9.30
N LEU A 147 -17.26 16.47 -9.09
CA LEU A 147 -16.68 17.81 -9.13
C LEU A 147 -16.83 18.45 -10.52
N GLU A 148 -16.47 17.73 -11.58
CA GLU A 148 -16.59 18.22 -12.97
C GLU A 148 -18.04 18.55 -13.34
N THR A 149 -19.00 17.83 -12.77
CA THR A 149 -20.43 18.06 -13.00
C THR A 149 -21.09 19.05 -12.05
N ASP A 150 -20.34 19.59 -11.06
CA ASP A 150 -20.86 20.60 -10.13
C ASP A 150 -21.10 21.94 -10.85
N LYS A 151 -22.31 22.47 -10.69
CA LYS A 151 -22.74 23.73 -11.31
C LYS A 151 -22.85 24.89 -10.31
N SER A 152 -22.37 24.70 -9.08
CA SER A 152 -22.49 25.72 -8.03
C SER A 152 -21.50 26.87 -8.20
N GLY A 153 -20.43 26.66 -8.98
CA GLY A 153 -19.33 27.60 -9.14
C GLY A 153 -18.38 27.66 -7.93
N PHE A 154 -18.72 27.01 -6.81
CA PHE A 154 -17.93 27.00 -5.58
C PHE A 154 -16.53 26.40 -5.79
N PHE A 155 -16.44 25.38 -6.64
CA PHE A 155 -15.20 24.64 -6.94
C PHE A 155 -14.54 25.02 -8.27
N SER A 156 -14.90 26.17 -8.86
CA SER A 156 -14.43 26.58 -10.20
C SER A 156 -12.91 26.60 -10.37
N ASN A 157 -12.15 26.82 -9.29
CA ASN A 157 -10.68 26.81 -9.29
C ASN A 157 -10.06 25.55 -8.67
N THR A 158 -10.88 24.64 -8.15
CA THR A 158 -10.40 23.41 -7.50
C THR A 158 -9.97 22.40 -8.57
N LYS A 159 -8.79 21.80 -8.39
CA LYS A 159 -8.31 20.69 -9.24
C LYS A 159 -8.32 19.37 -8.49
N THR A 160 -8.27 18.27 -9.24
CA THR A 160 -8.23 16.92 -8.67
C THR A 160 -6.97 16.18 -9.07
N VAL A 161 -6.33 15.56 -8.08
CA VAL A 161 -5.29 14.56 -8.31
C VAL A 161 -5.84 13.20 -7.88
N PHE A 162 -5.66 12.18 -8.69
CA PHE A 162 -6.15 10.84 -8.41
C PHE A 162 -4.99 9.84 -8.33
N THR A 163 -4.69 9.32 -7.14
CA THR A 163 -3.67 8.28 -6.98
C THR A 163 -4.28 6.88 -7.08
N ILE A 164 -3.74 6.08 -8.00
CA ILE A 164 -3.96 4.64 -8.11
C ILE A 164 -2.90 3.93 -7.27
N HIS A 165 -3.26 3.31 -6.15
CA HIS A 165 -2.35 2.49 -5.35
C HIS A 165 -2.33 1.05 -5.82
N ASN A 166 -3.44 0.56 -6.37
CA ASN A 166 -3.53 -0.78 -6.94
C ASN A 166 -4.66 -0.88 -7.98
N ALA A 167 -4.28 -1.01 -9.26
CA ALA A 167 -5.25 -1.11 -10.36
C ALA A 167 -6.03 -2.43 -10.42
N ALA A 168 -5.67 -3.43 -9.61
CA ALA A 168 -6.45 -4.67 -9.51
C ALA A 168 -7.79 -4.47 -8.78
N PHE A 169 -7.89 -3.47 -7.89
CA PHE A 169 -9.13 -3.16 -7.15
C PHE A 169 -9.83 -1.96 -7.76
N GLN A 170 -10.85 -2.22 -8.58
CA GLN A 170 -11.43 -1.19 -9.45
C GLN A 170 -12.79 -0.64 -8.98
N GLY A 171 -13.44 -1.26 -7.98
CA GLY A 171 -14.77 -0.86 -7.52
C GLY A 171 -15.82 -0.99 -8.63
N VAL A 172 -16.01 -2.21 -9.14
CA VAL A 172 -16.98 -2.49 -10.22
C VAL A 172 -18.32 -2.88 -9.62
N HIS A 173 -19.37 -2.12 -9.93
CA HIS A 173 -20.69 -2.28 -9.33
C HIS A 173 -21.80 -2.11 -10.37
N ARG A 174 -22.97 -2.74 -10.15
CA ARG A 174 -24.15 -2.48 -10.98
C ARG A 174 -24.66 -1.08 -10.69
N LEU A 175 -24.95 -0.29 -11.72
CA LEU A 175 -25.48 1.07 -11.51
C LEU A 175 -26.79 1.04 -10.72
N GLU A 176 -27.66 0.06 -10.97
CA GLU A 176 -28.97 -0.07 -10.33
C GLU A 176 -28.87 -0.19 -8.80
N SER A 177 -27.76 -0.75 -8.28
CA SER A 177 -27.50 -0.89 -6.84
C SER A 177 -26.87 0.35 -6.21
N ILE A 178 -26.73 1.45 -6.96
CA ILE A 178 -26.16 2.71 -6.50
C ILE A 178 -27.21 3.83 -6.61
N PRO A 179 -28.19 3.90 -5.68
CA PRO A 179 -29.16 5.00 -5.60
C PRO A 179 -28.54 6.40 -5.76
N PHE A 180 -27.34 6.62 -5.20
CA PHE A 180 -26.63 7.89 -5.26
C PHE A 180 -26.33 8.35 -6.69
N LEU A 181 -25.98 7.42 -7.58
CA LEU A 181 -25.52 7.72 -8.94
C LEU A 181 -26.54 7.40 -10.02
N ARG A 182 -27.44 6.42 -9.82
CA ARG A 182 -28.27 5.85 -10.90
C ARG A 182 -29.18 6.83 -11.63
N HIS A 183 -29.51 7.95 -10.99
CA HIS A 183 -30.33 9.03 -11.56
C HIS A 183 -29.50 10.27 -11.93
N HIS A 184 -28.18 10.25 -11.72
CA HIS A 184 -27.34 11.40 -12.04
C HIS A 184 -27.30 11.62 -13.57
N PRO A 185 -27.57 12.84 -14.08
CA PRO A 185 -27.84 13.08 -15.49
C PRO A 185 -26.68 12.73 -16.43
N HIS A 186 -25.46 12.72 -15.92
CA HIS A 186 -24.24 12.46 -16.71
C HIS A 186 -23.66 11.05 -16.53
N ILE A 187 -24.25 10.22 -15.65
CA ILE A 187 -23.62 8.95 -15.25
C ILE A 187 -23.60 7.91 -16.37
N LEU A 188 -24.58 7.94 -17.27
CA LEU A 188 -24.73 6.92 -18.32
C LEU A 188 -23.50 6.82 -19.23
N SER A 189 -22.72 7.89 -19.35
CA SER A 189 -21.45 7.90 -20.10
C SER A 189 -20.37 7.00 -19.50
N GLN A 190 -20.47 6.68 -18.21
CA GLN A 190 -19.53 5.85 -17.45
C GLN A 190 -20.01 4.40 -17.26
N VAL A 191 -21.13 4.03 -17.89
CA VAL A 191 -21.79 2.76 -17.65
C VAL A 191 -21.58 1.84 -18.85
N HIS A 192 -20.99 0.67 -18.59
CA HIS A 192 -20.72 -0.37 -19.59
C HIS A 192 -21.42 -1.66 -19.18
N GLY A 193 -22.36 -2.14 -20.00
CA GLY A 193 -23.11 -3.36 -19.71
C GLY A 193 -23.95 -3.30 -18.43
N GLY A 194 -24.35 -2.10 -17.97
CA GLY A 194 -25.07 -1.88 -16.71
C GLY A 194 -24.18 -1.76 -15.47
N TYR A 195 -22.86 -1.85 -15.63
CA TYR A 195 -21.89 -1.69 -14.56
C TYR A 195 -21.15 -0.37 -14.68
N ILE A 196 -20.77 0.18 -13.53
CA ILE A 196 -19.79 1.27 -13.43
C ILE A 196 -18.49 0.70 -12.88
N ASN A 197 -17.38 1.18 -13.44
CA ASN A 197 -16.04 0.98 -12.91
C ASN A 197 -15.58 2.29 -12.26
N MET A 198 -15.54 2.32 -10.93
CA MET A 198 -15.25 3.57 -10.22
C MET A 198 -13.83 4.07 -10.49
N LEU A 199 -12.84 3.17 -10.48
CA LEU A 199 -11.45 3.52 -10.77
C LEU A 199 -11.30 4.13 -12.17
N GLN A 200 -12.03 3.58 -13.16
CA GLN A 200 -12.11 4.14 -14.51
C GLN A 200 -12.63 5.58 -14.48
N SER A 201 -13.71 5.87 -13.76
CA SER A 201 -14.24 7.24 -13.61
C SER A 201 -13.20 8.19 -13.02
N GLY A 202 -12.43 7.75 -12.02
CA GLY A 202 -11.33 8.54 -11.45
C GLY A 202 -10.26 8.86 -12.49
N ILE A 203 -9.85 7.88 -13.29
CA ILE A 203 -8.90 8.03 -14.39
C ILE A 203 -9.43 9.00 -15.46
N GLU A 204 -10.72 8.95 -15.79
CA GLU A 204 -11.30 9.78 -16.85
C GLU A 204 -11.48 11.25 -16.45
N TYR A 205 -11.81 11.53 -15.19
CA TYR A 205 -12.20 12.88 -14.75
C TYR A 205 -11.19 13.63 -13.89
N ALA A 206 -10.17 12.96 -13.36
CA ALA A 206 -9.14 13.66 -12.58
C ALA A 206 -8.35 14.67 -13.44
N THR A 207 -7.90 15.77 -12.86
CA THR A 207 -7.00 16.72 -13.54
C THR A 207 -5.62 16.07 -13.80
N LYS A 208 -5.05 15.42 -12.78
CA LYS A 208 -3.83 14.60 -12.90
C LYS A 208 -4.02 13.24 -12.27
N ILE A 209 -3.29 12.26 -12.78
CA ILE A 209 -3.29 10.89 -12.28
C ILE A 209 -1.90 10.60 -11.73
N THR A 210 -1.85 10.06 -10.53
CA THR A 210 -0.62 9.60 -9.91
C THR A 210 -0.67 8.11 -9.62
N THR A 211 0.48 7.48 -9.54
CA THR A 211 0.61 6.14 -8.98
C THR A 211 1.88 6.03 -8.14
N VAL A 212 2.01 4.94 -7.40
CA VAL A 212 2.91 4.83 -6.25
C VAL A 212 4.36 4.45 -6.60
N SER A 213 4.71 4.38 -7.90
CA SER A 213 6.09 4.27 -8.37
C SER A 213 6.24 4.63 -9.86
N PRO A 214 7.41 5.15 -10.30
CA PRO A 214 7.69 5.43 -11.71
C PRO A 214 7.56 4.21 -12.62
N ASN A 215 8.10 3.05 -12.23
CA ASN A 215 8.03 1.87 -13.07
C ASN A 215 6.60 1.29 -13.09
N TYR A 216 5.85 1.35 -11.99
CA TYR A 216 4.43 0.94 -12.04
C TYR A 216 3.59 1.85 -12.94
N ALA A 217 3.90 3.15 -13.04
CA ALA A 217 3.26 4.02 -14.02
C ALA A 217 3.47 3.53 -15.46
N ASN A 218 4.66 3.01 -15.78
CA ASN A 218 4.94 2.39 -17.07
C ASN A 218 4.19 1.06 -17.24
N GLU A 219 4.10 0.24 -16.20
CA GLU A 219 3.37 -1.03 -16.22
C GLU A 219 1.86 -0.83 -16.42
N LEU A 220 1.28 0.21 -15.82
CA LEU A 220 -0.12 0.62 -16.03
C LEU A 220 -0.43 0.98 -17.49
N LEU A 221 0.59 1.32 -18.28
CA LEU A 221 0.48 1.55 -19.72
C LEU A 221 0.64 0.26 -20.55
N THR A 222 0.62 -0.92 -19.93
CA THR A 222 0.62 -2.22 -20.63
C THR A 222 -0.73 -2.93 -20.44
N ASP A 223 -1.09 -3.83 -21.35
CA ASP A 223 -2.35 -4.59 -21.23
C ASP A 223 -2.44 -5.35 -19.89
N LEU A 224 -1.37 -6.06 -19.53
CA LEU A 224 -1.33 -6.85 -18.30
C LEU A 224 -1.36 -5.97 -17.04
N GLY A 225 -0.50 -4.95 -16.97
CA GLY A 225 -0.37 -4.12 -15.76
C GLY A 225 -1.55 -3.18 -15.53
N SER A 226 -2.29 -2.82 -16.59
CA SER A 226 -3.48 -1.96 -16.49
C SER A 226 -4.72 -2.65 -15.91
N HIS A 227 -4.70 -3.99 -15.80
CA HIS A 227 -5.87 -4.79 -15.40
C HIS A 227 -7.13 -4.47 -16.23
N GLY A 228 -6.97 -4.30 -17.55
CA GLY A 228 -8.08 -4.01 -18.47
C GLY A 228 -8.42 -2.52 -18.64
N LEU A 229 -7.64 -1.62 -18.02
CA LEU A 229 -7.79 -0.17 -18.16
C LEU A 229 -6.82 0.47 -19.17
N HIS A 230 -6.11 -0.35 -19.95
CA HIS A 230 -5.02 0.06 -20.84
C HIS A 230 -5.40 1.24 -21.74
N GLU A 231 -6.50 1.12 -22.50
CA GLU A 231 -6.93 2.19 -23.42
C GLU A 231 -7.14 3.53 -22.73
N ARG A 232 -7.69 3.51 -21.51
CA ARG A 232 -7.99 4.73 -20.74
C ARG A 232 -6.73 5.36 -20.18
N LEU A 233 -5.83 4.55 -19.63
CA LEU A 233 -4.55 5.00 -19.09
C LEU A 233 -3.63 5.53 -20.21
N VAL A 234 -3.59 4.87 -21.36
CA VAL A 234 -2.86 5.35 -22.55
C VAL A 234 -3.43 6.68 -23.04
N LYS A 235 -4.76 6.83 -23.12
CA LYS A 235 -5.39 8.10 -23.49
C LYS A 235 -5.04 9.24 -22.51
N ARG A 236 -4.82 8.91 -21.24
CA ARG A 236 -4.45 9.85 -20.17
C ARG A 236 -2.95 9.83 -19.84
N SER A 237 -2.09 9.26 -20.68
CA SER A 237 -0.67 9.05 -20.33
C SER A 237 0.10 10.34 -20.05
N ALA A 238 -0.26 11.44 -20.72
CA ALA A 238 0.31 12.77 -20.48
C ALA A 238 -0.03 13.35 -19.09
N ASP A 239 -1.04 12.80 -18.42
CA ASP A 239 -1.47 13.18 -17.08
C ASP A 239 -1.06 12.19 -16.01
N LEU A 240 -0.51 11.03 -16.39
CA LEU A 240 -0.08 9.96 -15.49
C LEU A 240 1.36 10.17 -15.04
N THR A 241 1.58 10.22 -13.73
CA THR A 241 2.92 10.34 -13.13
C THR A 241 3.11 9.30 -12.03
N GLY A 242 4.22 8.56 -12.06
CA GLY A 242 4.61 7.69 -10.95
C GLY A 242 5.45 8.43 -9.94
N ILE A 243 5.01 8.48 -8.68
CA ILE A 243 5.75 9.06 -7.55
C ILE A 243 5.95 7.96 -6.53
N LEU A 244 7.21 7.60 -6.29
CA LEU A 244 7.57 6.53 -5.37
C LEU A 244 7.11 6.86 -3.94
N ASN A 245 6.47 5.90 -3.26
CA ASN A 245 6.14 6.07 -1.85
C ASN A 245 7.40 6.20 -0.97
N GLY A 246 7.24 6.85 0.17
CA GLY A 246 8.27 6.88 1.21
C GLY A 246 8.15 5.71 2.18
N CYS A 247 9.18 5.55 3.01
CA CYS A 247 9.21 4.69 4.17
C CYS A 247 9.17 5.56 5.44
N ASP A 248 8.38 5.14 6.44
CA ASP A 248 8.36 5.79 7.75
C ASP A 248 9.48 5.21 8.65
N TYR A 249 10.65 5.82 8.59
CA TYR A 249 11.81 5.46 9.41
C TYR A 249 11.65 5.83 10.90
N THR A 250 10.53 6.40 11.34
CA THR A 250 10.23 6.48 12.78
C THR A 250 9.71 5.16 13.33
N GLN A 251 9.09 4.34 12.47
CA GLN A 251 8.62 3.00 12.79
C GLN A 251 9.66 1.94 12.43
N TRP A 252 10.31 2.10 11.27
CA TRP A 252 11.24 1.11 10.72
C TRP A 252 12.70 1.56 10.87
N ASN A 253 13.22 1.50 12.10
CA ASN A 253 14.60 1.88 12.39
C ASN A 253 15.26 0.90 13.37
N PRO A 254 16.26 0.11 12.94
CA PRO A 254 16.89 -0.90 13.79
C PRO A 254 17.61 -0.33 15.02
N GLN A 255 17.87 0.97 15.08
CA GLN A 255 18.47 1.61 16.27
C GLN A 255 17.48 1.86 17.40
N THR A 256 16.22 2.13 17.06
CA THR A 256 15.18 2.59 18.01
C THR A 256 13.98 1.66 18.10
N ASP A 257 13.92 0.65 17.24
CA ASP A 257 12.84 -0.32 17.18
C ASP A 257 12.76 -1.17 18.45
N THR A 258 11.66 -0.98 19.19
CA THR A 258 11.40 -1.62 20.48
C THR A 258 11.01 -3.08 20.37
N PHE A 259 10.70 -3.58 19.17
CA PHE A 259 10.43 -5.00 18.95
C PHE A 259 11.70 -5.84 18.84
N LEU A 260 12.87 -5.20 18.69
CA LEU A 260 14.12 -5.92 18.52
C LEU A 260 14.72 -6.32 19.87
N PRO A 261 15.25 -7.55 20.01
CA PRO A 261 15.96 -7.95 21.22
C PRO A 261 17.23 -7.10 21.45
N GLN A 262 17.84 -6.60 20.37
CA GLN A 262 18.98 -5.71 20.42
C GLN A 262 19.01 -4.81 19.18
N GLY A 263 19.01 -3.50 19.38
CA GLY A 263 19.13 -2.53 18.28
C GLY A 263 20.53 -2.50 17.66
N PHE A 264 20.61 -2.10 16.39
CA PHE A 264 21.85 -2.03 15.62
C PHE A 264 21.87 -0.88 14.60
N SER A 265 23.05 -0.60 14.05
CA SER A 265 23.26 0.47 13.06
C SER A 265 24.06 -0.03 11.85
N VAL A 266 24.14 0.80 10.81
CA VAL A 266 24.98 0.55 9.64
C VAL A 266 26.47 0.36 9.99
N ASP A 267 26.93 1.02 11.05
CA ASP A 267 28.32 0.95 11.51
C ASP A 267 28.59 -0.27 12.40
N ASN A 268 27.54 -0.85 13.01
CA ASN A 268 27.64 -2.03 13.85
C ASN A 268 26.46 -2.99 13.62
N LEU A 269 26.64 -3.90 12.67
CA LEU A 269 25.69 -4.96 12.32
C LEU A 269 25.78 -6.20 13.23
N HIS A 270 26.76 -6.28 14.14
CA HIS A 270 26.94 -7.47 15.00
C HIS A 270 25.66 -7.85 15.78
N PRO A 271 24.87 -6.92 16.35
CA PRO A 271 23.63 -7.28 17.06
C PRO A 271 22.54 -7.90 16.17
N LYS A 272 22.64 -7.77 14.85
CA LYS A 272 21.75 -8.48 13.91
C LYS A 272 21.81 -10.00 14.11
N GLN A 273 22.96 -10.53 14.52
CA GLN A 273 23.12 -11.96 14.85
C GLN A 273 22.25 -12.38 16.05
N THR A 274 22.11 -11.52 17.06
CA THR A 274 21.17 -11.73 18.18
C THR A 274 19.74 -11.80 17.66
N CYS A 275 19.37 -10.87 16.77
CA CYS A 275 18.03 -10.87 16.16
C CYS A 275 17.76 -12.16 15.38
N LYS A 276 18.76 -12.64 14.61
CA LYS A 276 18.67 -13.91 13.86
C LYS A 276 18.48 -15.11 14.78
N SER A 277 19.27 -15.22 15.85
CA SER A 277 19.16 -16.30 16.83
C SER A 277 17.78 -16.32 17.51
N VAL A 278 17.27 -15.15 17.90
CA VAL A 278 15.92 -15.03 18.49
C VAL A 278 14.82 -15.35 17.47
N LEU A 279 14.98 -14.96 16.20
CA LEU A 279 14.05 -15.33 15.13
C LEU A 279 14.03 -16.85 14.92
N GLN A 280 15.20 -17.49 14.87
CA GLN A 280 15.32 -18.94 14.77
C GLN A 280 14.61 -19.63 15.94
N GLU A 281 14.88 -19.18 17.18
CA GLU A 281 14.25 -19.71 18.39
C GLU A 281 12.73 -19.57 18.36
N LYS A 282 12.21 -18.36 18.13
CA LYS A 282 10.76 -18.11 18.09
C LYS A 282 10.05 -18.83 16.95
N SER A 283 10.77 -19.17 15.88
CA SER A 283 10.25 -19.94 14.75
C SER A 283 10.37 -21.46 14.94
N GLY A 284 10.97 -21.92 16.04
CA GLY A 284 11.23 -23.35 16.28
C GLY A 284 12.37 -23.94 15.44
N LEU A 285 13.20 -23.11 14.82
CA LEU A 285 14.35 -23.51 14.02
C LEU A 285 15.62 -23.63 14.88
N PRO A 286 16.59 -24.49 14.50
CA PRO A 286 17.88 -24.55 15.17
C PRO A 286 18.64 -23.22 14.98
N GLN A 287 19.27 -22.76 16.06
CA GLN A 287 20.04 -21.51 16.08
C GLN A 287 21.39 -21.71 15.38
N LEU A 288 21.42 -21.45 14.07
CA LEU A 288 22.59 -21.66 13.22
C LEU A 288 23.07 -20.33 12.64
N GLU A 289 24.10 -19.73 13.25
CA GLU A 289 24.60 -18.40 12.88
C GLU A 289 25.05 -18.32 11.41
N LYS A 290 25.76 -19.35 10.93
CA LYS A 290 26.38 -19.38 9.59
C LYS A 290 25.43 -19.85 8.48
N VAL A 291 24.22 -20.30 8.81
CA VAL A 291 23.24 -20.75 7.80
C VAL A 291 22.37 -19.56 7.41
N PRO A 292 22.28 -19.19 6.12
CA PRO A 292 21.45 -18.08 5.67
C PRO A 292 19.98 -18.33 6.00
N LEU A 293 19.32 -17.29 6.48
CA LEU A 293 17.90 -17.28 6.80
C LEU A 293 17.15 -16.38 5.83
N ILE A 294 16.21 -16.96 5.09
CA ILE A 294 15.32 -16.26 4.17
C ILE A 294 13.98 -16.02 4.86
N GLY A 295 13.64 -14.74 5.06
CA GLY A 295 12.38 -14.30 5.65
C GLY A 295 11.37 -13.86 4.60
N MET A 296 10.08 -14.03 4.89
CA MET A 296 9.00 -13.48 4.10
C MET A 296 7.80 -13.15 5.00
N VAL A 297 7.30 -11.92 4.90
CA VAL A 297 6.08 -11.47 5.58
C VAL A 297 5.10 -10.94 4.55
N CYS A 298 3.97 -11.62 4.35
CA CYS A 298 3.00 -11.23 3.32
C CYS A 298 1.61 -11.85 3.53
N ARG A 299 0.64 -11.40 2.72
CA ARG A 299 -0.62 -12.13 2.51
C ARG A 299 -0.39 -13.31 1.57
N LEU A 300 -0.90 -14.48 1.92
CA LEU A 300 -0.74 -15.70 1.12
C LEU A 300 -1.71 -15.68 -0.07
N THR A 301 -1.27 -15.10 -1.18
CA THR A 301 -2.06 -14.88 -2.39
C THR A 301 -1.21 -15.13 -3.63
N GLU A 302 -1.84 -15.41 -4.77
CA GLU A 302 -1.14 -15.57 -6.05
C GLU A 302 -0.27 -14.34 -6.38
N GLN A 303 -0.78 -13.13 -6.11
CA GLN A 303 -0.05 -11.87 -6.27
C GLN A 303 1.34 -11.90 -5.60
N LYS A 304 1.46 -12.54 -4.42
CA LYS A 304 2.71 -12.58 -3.64
C LYS A 304 3.66 -13.69 -4.07
N GLY A 305 3.37 -14.35 -5.19
CA GLY A 305 4.30 -15.26 -5.86
C GLY A 305 4.31 -16.68 -5.31
N PHE A 306 3.26 -17.13 -4.60
CA PHE A 306 3.19 -18.51 -4.11
C PHE A 306 3.12 -19.55 -5.24
N GLY A 307 2.64 -19.15 -6.43
CA GLY A 307 2.77 -19.96 -7.65
C GLY A 307 4.22 -20.18 -8.10
N TYR A 308 5.18 -19.36 -7.64
CA TYR A 308 6.61 -19.52 -7.89
C TYR A 308 7.35 -20.20 -6.74
N ILE A 309 6.93 -19.93 -5.50
CA ILE A 309 7.57 -20.44 -4.28
C ILE A 309 7.27 -21.94 -4.09
N LEU A 310 5.99 -22.32 -4.09
CA LEU A 310 5.60 -23.71 -3.77
C LEU A 310 6.29 -24.74 -4.68
N PRO A 311 6.40 -24.53 -6.01
CA PRO A 311 7.05 -25.51 -6.89
C PRO A 311 8.56 -25.67 -6.69
N ILE A 312 9.22 -24.77 -5.94
CA ILE A 312 10.68 -24.82 -5.74
C ILE A 312 11.10 -25.22 -4.34
N LEU A 313 10.16 -25.38 -3.39
CA LEU A 313 10.49 -25.64 -1.98
C LEU A 313 11.41 -26.87 -1.82
N ASP A 314 11.10 -27.97 -2.49
CA ASP A 314 11.92 -29.19 -2.49
C ASP A 314 13.34 -28.97 -3.04
N GLU A 315 13.50 -28.07 -4.01
CA GLU A 315 14.81 -27.76 -4.61
C GLU A 315 15.61 -26.78 -3.77
N VAL A 316 14.94 -25.88 -3.07
CA VAL A 316 15.55 -24.88 -2.20
C VAL A 316 16.04 -25.53 -0.90
N ILE A 317 15.25 -26.44 -0.31
CA ILE A 317 15.58 -27.06 0.98
C ILE A 317 16.80 -28.00 0.91
N LYS A 318 17.19 -28.43 -0.30
CA LYS A 318 18.43 -29.19 -0.55
C LYS A 318 19.69 -28.35 -0.30
N HIS A 319 19.58 -27.03 -0.27
CA HIS A 319 20.67 -26.14 0.10
C HIS A 319 20.74 -25.99 1.62
N ASN A 320 21.92 -25.62 2.14
CA ASN A 320 22.07 -25.29 3.56
C ASN A 320 21.46 -23.92 3.84
N VAL A 321 20.13 -23.87 4.00
CA VAL A 321 19.35 -22.64 4.16
C VAL A 321 18.20 -22.88 5.12
N GLN A 322 17.78 -21.80 5.78
CA GLN A 322 16.55 -21.76 6.57
C GLN A 322 15.53 -20.77 5.98
N PHE A 323 14.25 -21.06 6.18
CA PHE A 323 13.13 -20.25 5.74
C PHE A 323 12.17 -19.96 6.89
N VAL A 324 11.70 -18.71 6.96
CA VAL A 324 10.60 -18.29 7.83
C VAL A 324 9.58 -17.53 6.98
N ILE A 325 8.38 -18.10 6.84
CA ILE A 325 7.25 -17.45 6.17
C ILE A 325 6.18 -17.12 7.20
N VAL A 326 5.76 -15.87 7.24
CA VAL A 326 4.74 -15.34 8.16
C VAL A 326 3.64 -14.72 7.33
N GLY A 327 2.41 -15.19 7.54
CA GLY A 327 1.29 -14.69 6.78
C GLY A 327 0.02 -15.48 6.97
N THR A 328 -1.07 -14.90 6.45
CA THR A 328 -2.38 -15.53 6.36
C THR A 328 -2.95 -15.26 4.96
N GLY A 329 -3.88 -16.09 4.51
CA GLY A 329 -4.53 -15.91 3.21
C GLY A 329 -5.17 -17.19 2.72
N ASP A 330 -4.90 -17.54 1.46
CA ASP A 330 -5.44 -18.71 0.79
C ASP A 330 -5.29 -19.99 1.65
N PRO A 331 -6.39 -20.68 2.00
CA PRO A 331 -6.35 -21.86 2.86
C PRO A 331 -5.53 -23.03 2.28
N THR A 332 -5.50 -23.20 0.96
CA THR A 332 -4.70 -24.24 0.31
C THR A 332 -3.23 -23.92 0.43
N VAL A 333 -2.84 -22.66 0.17
CA VAL A 333 -1.43 -22.23 0.38
C VAL A 333 -1.01 -22.39 1.84
N CYS A 334 -1.87 -22.01 2.80
CA CYS A 334 -1.60 -22.22 4.23
C CYS A 334 -1.37 -23.70 4.56
N MET A 335 -2.16 -24.60 3.99
CA MET A 335 -2.07 -26.04 4.22
C MET A 335 -0.76 -26.60 3.66
N ASP A 336 -0.42 -26.27 2.42
CA ASP A 336 0.79 -26.74 1.75
C ASP A 336 2.06 -26.28 2.49
N LEU A 337 2.09 -25.01 2.92
CA LEU A 337 3.20 -24.47 3.72
C LEU A 337 3.30 -25.13 5.10
N GLY A 338 2.15 -25.43 5.73
CA GLY A 338 2.09 -26.10 7.02
C GLY A 338 2.59 -27.55 6.94
N GLU A 339 2.20 -28.28 5.89
CA GLU A 339 2.68 -29.63 5.63
C GLU A 339 4.18 -29.64 5.35
N PHE A 340 4.66 -28.71 4.51
CA PHE A 340 6.09 -28.58 4.22
C PHE A 340 6.92 -28.26 5.47
N ALA A 341 6.43 -27.36 6.34
CA ALA A 341 7.06 -27.06 7.63
C ALA A 341 7.15 -28.29 8.55
N HIS A 342 6.11 -29.13 8.57
CA HIS A 342 6.10 -30.36 9.35
C HIS A 342 7.12 -31.39 8.83
N GLN A 343 7.32 -31.46 7.51
CA GLN A 343 8.29 -32.36 6.87
C GLN A 343 9.74 -31.88 7.02
N HIS A 344 9.96 -30.56 7.16
CA HIS A 344 11.29 -29.94 7.21
C HIS A 344 11.50 -29.02 8.44
N PRO A 345 11.28 -29.50 9.68
CA PRO A 345 11.18 -28.66 10.87
C PRO A 345 12.51 -27.99 11.28
N THR A 346 13.64 -28.45 10.75
CA THR A 346 14.96 -27.85 11.04
C THR A 346 15.36 -26.76 10.05
N GLN A 347 14.63 -26.62 8.94
CA GLN A 347 14.96 -25.72 7.85
C GLN A 347 13.81 -24.81 7.43
N PHE A 348 12.56 -25.15 7.72
CA PHE A 348 11.41 -24.39 7.27
C PHE A 348 10.40 -24.16 8.41
N ALA A 349 10.04 -22.90 8.62
CA ALA A 349 8.98 -22.52 9.55
C ALA A 349 7.91 -21.71 8.81
N PHE A 350 6.65 -22.12 9.02
CA PHE A 350 5.48 -21.37 8.60
C PHE A 350 4.67 -20.94 9.83
N ILE A 351 4.39 -19.64 9.91
CA ILE A 351 3.63 -19.04 10.99
C ILE A 351 2.36 -18.45 10.39
N ASN A 352 1.25 -19.16 10.60
CA ASN A 352 -0.07 -18.74 10.14
C ASN A 352 -0.63 -17.66 11.07
N GLY A 353 -0.34 -16.41 10.74
CA GLY A 353 -0.74 -15.26 11.53
C GLY A 353 -0.06 -13.98 11.06
N PHE A 354 -0.51 -12.86 11.60
CA PHE A 354 0.19 -11.59 11.48
C PHE A 354 0.49 -11.04 12.87
N SER A 355 1.74 -10.64 13.08
CA SER A 355 2.20 -9.95 14.29
C SER A 355 3.20 -8.89 13.88
N SER A 356 2.98 -7.65 14.31
CA SER A 356 3.91 -6.55 14.05
C SER A 356 5.28 -6.85 14.64
N GLU A 357 5.33 -7.34 15.88
CA GLU A 357 6.58 -7.74 16.53
C GLU A 357 7.33 -8.78 15.69
N PHE A 358 6.61 -9.78 15.17
CA PHE A 358 7.22 -10.83 14.38
C PHE A 358 7.67 -10.33 13.01
N ALA A 359 6.93 -9.40 12.39
CA ALA A 359 7.32 -8.78 11.13
C ALA A 359 8.63 -7.99 11.27
N HIS A 360 8.75 -7.16 12.32
CA HIS A 360 9.97 -6.43 12.63
C HIS A 360 11.14 -7.38 12.95
N LEU A 361 10.88 -8.47 13.68
CA LEU A 361 11.89 -9.47 13.96
C LEU A 361 12.36 -10.21 12.70
N VAL A 362 11.48 -10.48 11.72
CA VAL A 362 11.87 -11.05 10.42
C VAL A 362 12.77 -10.07 9.66
N GLU A 363 12.37 -8.79 9.56
CA GLU A 363 13.19 -7.75 8.91
C GLU A 363 14.55 -7.59 9.60
N ALA A 364 14.64 -7.75 10.93
CA ALA A 364 15.89 -7.66 11.66
C ALA A 364 16.73 -8.95 11.63
N GLY A 365 16.11 -10.12 11.71
CA GLY A 365 16.79 -11.40 11.93
C GLY A 365 17.12 -12.17 10.66
N ALA A 366 16.41 -11.93 9.55
CA ALA A 366 16.73 -12.58 8.29
C ALA A 366 17.99 -12.00 7.64
N ASP A 367 18.66 -12.82 6.84
CA ASP A 367 19.75 -12.37 5.95
C ASP A 367 19.20 -11.87 4.63
N PHE A 368 18.13 -12.52 4.15
CA PHE A 368 17.41 -12.17 2.94
C PHE A 368 15.91 -11.99 3.20
N PHE A 369 15.28 -11.07 2.46
CA PHE A 369 13.83 -10.92 2.46
C PHE A 369 13.28 -11.24 1.08
N LEU A 370 12.38 -12.22 0.99
CA LEU A 370 11.87 -12.74 -0.28
C LEU A 370 10.58 -12.02 -0.70
N MET A 371 10.57 -11.47 -1.92
CA MET A 371 9.43 -10.75 -2.51
C MET A 371 9.24 -11.11 -3.99
N PRO A 372 8.77 -12.32 -4.31
CA PRO A 372 8.65 -12.82 -5.67
C PRO A 372 7.31 -12.40 -6.30
N SER A 373 6.85 -11.18 -6.02
CA SER A 373 5.51 -10.72 -6.38
C SER A 373 5.28 -10.75 -7.90
N GLN A 374 4.08 -11.19 -8.30
CA GLN A 374 3.61 -11.14 -9.69
C GLN A 374 3.35 -9.70 -10.16
N PHE A 375 2.92 -8.83 -9.24
CA PHE A 375 2.91 -7.38 -9.41
C PHE A 375 2.98 -6.72 -8.03
N GLU A 376 3.65 -5.57 -7.97
CA GLU A 376 3.88 -4.85 -6.71
C GLU A 376 3.91 -3.34 -6.97
N PRO A 377 2.77 -2.63 -6.89
CA PRO A 377 2.66 -1.23 -7.29
C PRO A 377 3.77 -0.34 -6.73
N CYS A 378 4.05 -0.48 -5.43
CA CYS A 378 5.25 0.06 -4.80
C CYS A 378 6.02 -1.04 -4.08
N GLY A 379 5.37 -1.71 -3.12
CA GLY A 379 6.04 -2.54 -2.13
C GLY A 379 6.71 -1.66 -1.08
N LEU A 380 6.53 -2.00 0.20
CA LEU A 380 7.20 -1.31 1.32
C LEU A 380 8.26 -2.18 1.98
N ASN A 381 8.06 -3.50 2.01
CA ASN A 381 8.96 -4.41 2.72
C ASN A 381 10.39 -4.34 2.21
N GLN A 382 10.65 -4.14 0.91
CA GLN A 382 12.01 -3.97 0.41
C GLN A 382 12.69 -2.73 0.99
N MET A 383 11.94 -1.65 1.24
CA MET A 383 12.51 -0.46 1.91
C MET A 383 12.81 -0.75 3.38
N TYR A 384 11.97 -1.55 4.04
CA TYR A 384 12.18 -2.01 5.42
C TYR A 384 13.41 -2.93 5.49
N SER A 385 13.49 -3.93 4.61
CA SER A 385 14.61 -4.87 4.54
C SER A 385 15.92 -4.13 4.33
N LEU A 386 15.98 -3.18 3.39
CA LEU A 386 17.16 -2.34 3.17
C LEU A 386 17.53 -1.55 4.44
N ALA A 387 16.55 -0.97 5.13
CA ALA A 387 16.79 -0.23 6.37
C ALA A 387 17.37 -1.10 7.50
N TYR A 388 17.03 -2.39 7.53
CA TYR A 388 17.45 -3.37 8.55
C TYR A 388 18.66 -4.20 8.09
N GLY A 389 19.25 -3.88 6.93
CA GLY A 389 20.38 -4.63 6.38
C GLY A 389 20.02 -6.07 6.00
N THR A 390 18.75 -6.34 5.70
CA THR A 390 18.26 -7.60 5.14
C THR A 390 18.18 -7.45 3.63
N ILE A 391 18.84 -8.35 2.90
CA ILE A 391 19.02 -8.18 1.46
C ILE A 391 17.77 -8.66 0.71
N PRO A 392 17.04 -7.77 0.01
CA PRO A 392 15.84 -8.17 -0.70
C PRO A 392 16.17 -9.08 -1.90
N ILE A 393 15.41 -10.16 -2.07
CA ILE A 393 15.33 -10.99 -3.28
C ILE A 393 13.98 -10.70 -3.92
N VAL A 394 13.96 -9.92 -4.99
CA VAL A 394 12.75 -9.36 -5.58
C VAL A 394 12.57 -9.77 -7.03
N ARG A 395 11.30 -9.79 -7.46
CA ARG A 395 11.01 -9.71 -8.90
C ARG A 395 11.09 -8.25 -9.38
N SER A 396 11.57 -8.05 -10.61
CA SER A 396 11.72 -6.77 -11.31
C SER A 396 10.37 -6.18 -11.75
N VAL A 397 9.52 -5.78 -10.79
CA VAL A 397 8.20 -5.19 -11.05
C VAL A 397 7.84 -4.04 -10.15
N GLY A 398 6.96 -3.18 -10.65
CA GLY A 398 6.45 -1.96 -10.02
C GLY A 398 7.54 -1.25 -9.23
N GLY A 399 7.27 -0.92 -7.97
CA GLY A 399 8.23 -0.19 -7.14
C GLY A 399 9.42 -1.02 -6.65
N LEU A 400 9.39 -2.36 -6.75
CA LEU A 400 10.57 -3.18 -6.42
C LEU A 400 11.72 -2.88 -7.37
N LYS A 401 11.40 -2.71 -8.66
CA LYS A 401 12.36 -2.33 -9.69
C LYS A 401 12.92 -0.91 -9.50
N ASP A 402 12.14 -0.01 -8.91
CA ASP A 402 12.58 1.36 -8.62
C ASP A 402 13.43 1.46 -7.34
N THR A 403 13.43 0.44 -6.49
CA THR A 403 14.01 0.53 -5.13
C THR A 403 15.15 -0.44 -4.87
N VAL A 404 15.22 -1.55 -5.62
CA VAL A 404 16.27 -2.57 -5.46
C VAL A 404 17.15 -2.62 -6.70
N ILE A 405 18.46 -2.46 -6.48
CA ILE A 405 19.46 -2.55 -7.53
C ILE A 405 20.10 -3.93 -7.44
N ASP A 406 20.15 -4.66 -8.55
CA ASP A 406 20.70 -6.02 -8.58
C ASP A 406 22.18 -6.06 -8.18
N HIS A 407 22.56 -7.10 -7.45
CA HIS A 407 23.92 -7.40 -7.01
C HIS A 407 24.93 -7.41 -8.17
N ALA A 408 24.52 -7.75 -9.40
CA ALA A 408 25.40 -7.68 -10.57
C ALA A 408 25.92 -6.25 -10.86
N SER A 409 25.27 -5.22 -10.33
CA SER A 409 25.75 -3.84 -10.38
C SER A 409 26.71 -3.59 -9.20
N GLU A 410 27.92 -4.14 -9.25
CA GLU A 410 28.86 -4.30 -8.12
C GLU A 410 28.84 -3.16 -7.07
N ASP A 411 29.09 -1.91 -7.48
CA ASP A 411 29.22 -0.78 -6.55
C ASP A 411 27.86 -0.20 -6.07
N LEU A 412 26.76 -0.56 -6.72
CA LEU A 412 25.43 0.00 -6.46
C LEU A 412 24.41 -1.04 -5.98
N GLY A 413 24.74 -2.33 -6.08
CA GLY A 413 23.82 -3.43 -5.77
C GLY A 413 23.37 -3.38 -4.31
N THR A 414 22.06 -3.49 -4.12
CA THR A 414 21.37 -3.50 -2.83
C THR A 414 20.51 -4.74 -2.61
N GLY A 415 20.34 -5.60 -3.64
CA GLY A 415 19.55 -6.82 -3.55
C GLY A 415 19.80 -7.78 -4.70
N PHE A 416 18.97 -8.82 -4.80
CA PHE A 416 18.97 -9.75 -5.93
C PHE A 416 17.65 -9.61 -6.68
N VAL A 417 17.74 -9.47 -8.00
CA VAL A 417 16.61 -9.21 -8.87
C VAL A 417 16.49 -10.33 -9.90
N PHE A 418 15.25 -10.76 -10.16
CA PHE A 418 14.91 -11.63 -11.29
C PHE A 418 13.73 -11.06 -12.07
N ASP A 419 13.67 -11.29 -13.38
CA ASP A 419 12.64 -10.70 -14.24
C ASP A 419 11.49 -11.68 -14.53
N GLU A 420 11.85 -12.88 -14.97
CA GLU A 420 10.90 -13.88 -15.46
C GLU A 420 9.99 -14.39 -14.34
N PRO A 421 8.65 -14.32 -14.49
CA PRO A 421 7.68 -14.79 -13.49
C PRO A 421 7.56 -16.33 -13.51
N THR A 422 8.67 -17.02 -13.26
CA THR A 422 8.75 -18.49 -13.29
C THR A 422 9.40 -19.04 -12.02
N PRO A 423 9.00 -20.25 -11.57
CA PRO A 423 9.66 -20.93 -10.46
C PRO A 423 11.18 -21.07 -10.67
N GLN A 424 11.61 -21.41 -11.88
CA GLN A 424 13.02 -21.64 -12.22
C GLN A 424 13.86 -20.36 -12.12
N ALA A 425 13.32 -19.21 -12.53
CA ALA A 425 14.00 -17.93 -12.41
C ALA A 425 14.17 -17.52 -10.94
N LEU A 426 13.13 -17.72 -10.12
CA LEU A 426 13.20 -17.49 -8.68
C LEU A 426 14.27 -18.39 -8.02
N LEU A 427 14.25 -19.70 -8.32
CA LEU A 427 15.23 -20.65 -7.79
C LEU A 427 16.67 -20.28 -8.18
N ALA A 428 16.89 -19.85 -9.43
CA ALA A 428 18.20 -19.38 -9.88
C ALA A 428 18.66 -18.12 -9.13
N CYS A 429 17.74 -17.19 -8.86
CA CYS A 429 18.01 -15.98 -8.09
C CYS A 429 18.37 -16.29 -6.63
N ILE A 430 17.62 -17.19 -5.98
CA ILE A 430 17.93 -17.67 -4.62
C ILE A 430 19.32 -18.33 -4.60
N ARG A 431 19.65 -19.18 -5.57
CA ARG A 431 20.98 -19.81 -5.64
C ARG A 431 22.11 -18.79 -5.79
N ARG A 432 21.92 -17.74 -6.59
CA ARG A 432 22.87 -16.60 -6.68
C ARG A 432 23.05 -15.90 -5.33
N ALA A 433 21.94 -15.66 -4.62
CA ALA A 433 21.96 -15.01 -3.32
C ALA A 433 22.73 -15.85 -2.29
N LEU A 434 22.45 -17.17 -2.23
CA LEU A 434 23.16 -18.11 -1.35
C LEU A 434 24.65 -18.19 -1.68
N LEU A 435 25.02 -18.20 -2.97
CA LEU A 435 26.42 -18.21 -3.40
C LEU A 435 27.16 -16.96 -2.91
N SER A 436 26.58 -15.78 -3.12
CA SER A 436 27.13 -14.50 -2.64
C SER A 436 27.32 -14.48 -1.11
N TYR A 437 26.33 -14.98 -0.36
CA TYR A 437 26.41 -15.07 1.10
C TYR A 437 27.58 -15.94 1.59
N TYR A 438 27.86 -17.05 0.91
CA TYR A 438 28.90 -17.99 1.32
C TYR A 438 30.30 -17.66 0.80
N GLU A 439 30.42 -17.24 -0.45
CA GLU A 439 31.71 -17.06 -1.11
C GLU A 439 32.31 -15.67 -0.85
N ASP A 440 31.48 -14.63 -0.65
CA ASP A 440 31.95 -13.26 -0.49
C ASP A 440 31.25 -12.52 0.67
N PRO A 441 31.50 -12.94 1.93
CA PRO A 441 30.87 -12.32 3.10
C PRO A 441 31.27 -10.85 3.28
N VAL A 442 32.38 -10.40 2.71
CA VAL A 442 32.80 -8.99 2.73
C VAL A 442 31.90 -8.17 1.81
N LYS A 443 31.77 -8.55 0.53
CA LYS A 443 30.86 -7.85 -0.39
C LYS A 443 29.40 -7.95 0.05
N PHE A 444 28.99 -9.06 0.65
CA PHE A 444 27.66 -9.19 1.21
C PHE A 444 27.42 -8.14 2.31
N ARG A 445 28.38 -7.96 3.23
CA ARG A 445 28.28 -6.92 4.27
C ARG A 445 28.29 -5.50 3.68
N GLU A 446 29.10 -5.25 2.66
CA GLU A 446 29.10 -3.96 1.96
C GLU A 446 27.74 -3.67 1.31
N MET A 447 27.11 -4.68 0.70
CA MET A 447 25.75 -4.59 0.15
C MET A 447 24.72 -4.30 1.24
N GLN A 448 24.81 -4.94 2.41
CA GLN A 448 23.94 -4.63 3.55
C GLN A 448 24.10 -3.16 3.97
N GLN A 449 25.35 -2.68 4.09
CA GLN A 449 25.61 -1.30 4.46
C GLN A 449 25.14 -0.29 3.41
N ARG A 450 25.28 -0.61 2.11
CA ARG A 450 24.71 0.20 1.03
C ARG A 450 23.19 0.29 1.16
N GLY A 451 22.50 -0.84 1.31
CA GLY A 451 21.06 -0.88 1.55
C GLY A 451 20.64 -0.03 2.75
N MET A 452 21.34 -0.18 3.87
CA MET A 452 21.09 0.60 5.09
C MET A 452 21.42 2.09 4.97
N ARG A 453 22.13 2.54 3.93
CA ARG A 453 22.37 3.97 3.63
C ARG A 453 21.37 4.53 2.64
N THR A 454 20.72 3.69 1.84
CA THR A 454 19.64 4.10 0.93
C THR A 454 18.41 4.52 1.73
N ARG A 455 17.84 5.68 1.39
CA ARG A 455 16.66 6.22 2.05
C ARG A 455 15.62 6.63 1.04
N PHE A 456 14.39 6.15 1.26
CA PHE A 456 13.20 6.53 0.51
C PHE A 456 12.31 7.31 1.47
N THR A 457 12.43 8.64 1.51
CA THR A 457 11.76 9.46 2.52
C THR A 457 10.44 10.02 1.99
N TRP A 458 9.44 10.10 2.87
CA TRP A 458 8.18 10.79 2.56
C TRP A 458 8.37 12.27 2.24
N GLU A 459 9.42 12.90 2.76
CA GLU A 459 9.79 14.27 2.38
C GLU A 459 10.13 14.37 0.89
N ALA A 460 10.92 13.43 0.37
CA ALA A 460 11.28 13.40 -1.05
C ALA A 460 10.05 13.17 -1.94
N SER A 461 9.17 12.25 -1.55
CA SER A 461 7.89 12.02 -2.25
C SER A 461 7.00 13.26 -2.19
N ALA A 462 6.85 13.89 -1.02
CA ALA A 462 6.02 15.08 -0.85
C ALA A 462 6.50 16.28 -1.67
N ARG A 463 7.81 16.43 -1.89
CA ARG A 463 8.36 17.46 -2.80
C ARG A 463 7.90 17.22 -4.24
N GLN A 464 7.94 15.97 -4.72
CA GLN A 464 7.45 15.62 -6.06
C GLN A 464 5.93 15.83 -6.20
N TYR A 465 5.14 15.46 -5.18
CA TYR A 465 3.69 15.74 -5.16
C TYR A 465 3.42 17.25 -5.19
N ARG A 466 4.15 18.03 -4.39
CA ARG A 466 4.02 19.50 -4.36
C ARG A 466 4.35 20.14 -5.71
N GLU A 467 5.40 19.65 -6.37
CA GLU A 467 5.76 20.07 -7.73
C GLU A 467 4.63 19.75 -8.71
N LEU A 468 4.07 18.53 -8.67
CA LEU A 468 2.94 18.14 -9.50
C LEU A 468 1.70 19.02 -9.24
N TYR A 469 1.33 19.28 -7.99
CA TYR A 469 0.21 20.17 -7.67
C TYR A 469 0.41 21.57 -8.23
N SER A 470 1.63 22.09 -8.17
CA SER A 470 1.96 23.42 -8.67
C SER A 470 1.84 23.54 -10.20
N THR A 471 1.83 22.43 -10.95
CA THR A 471 1.68 22.44 -12.42
C THR A 471 0.24 22.66 -12.89
N ILE A 472 -0.75 22.53 -11.99
CA ILE A 472 -2.18 22.54 -12.35
C ILE A 472 -2.99 23.66 -11.68
N ILE A 473 -2.38 24.41 -10.76
CA ILE A 473 -2.99 25.54 -10.06
C ILE A 473 -2.73 26.84 -10.81
#